data_AF-A0ABD3FGV8-F1
#
_entry.id   AF-A0ABD3FGV8-F1
#
_cell.length_a   1.000
_cell.length_b   1.000
_cell.length_c   1.000
_cell.angle_alpha   90.00
_cell.angle_beta   90.00
_cell.angle_gamma   90.00
#
_symmetry.space_group_name_H-M   'P 1'
#
loop_
_entity.id
_entity.type
_entity.pdbx_description
1 polymer ?
#
loop_
_entity_poly.entity_id
_entity_poly.type
_entity_poly.pdbx_seq_one_letter_code
_entity_poly.pdbx_strand_id
1 'polypeptide(L)'
;MILDKRKEVLRLYREILRTTRMFPHRNEQGQLWSDVLHKNARMDIEKNRYETDGEIISKHIIFGWKCLQEVQEKMMEKQQELSNLDNDKKQ
;
A
#
# COMPACT_ATOMS: atom_id res chain seq x y z
N MET A 1 -18.88 17.54 -3.76
CA MET A 1 -17.51 17.75 -3.27
C MET A 1 -16.56 17.49 -4.43
N ILE A 2 -16.00 18.52 -5.06
CA ILE A 2 -15.03 18.32 -6.15
C ILE A 2 -13.76 17.80 -5.49
N LEU A 3 -13.46 16.52 -5.70
CA LEU A 3 -12.24 15.89 -5.22
C LEU A 3 -11.04 16.54 -5.91
N ASP A 4 -10.20 17.22 -5.15
CA ASP A 4 -8.91 17.71 -5.66
C ASP A 4 -7.99 16.50 -5.86
N LYS A 5 -7.88 16.06 -7.12
CA LYS A 5 -7.15 14.86 -7.53
C LYS A 5 -5.69 14.91 -7.07
N ARG A 6 -5.04 16.07 -7.07
CA ARG A 6 -3.64 16.19 -6.62
C ARG A 6 -3.53 15.89 -5.13
N LYS A 7 -4.44 16.45 -4.33
CA LYS A 7 -4.48 16.17 -2.88
C LYS A 7 -4.76 14.70 -2.62
N GLU A 8 -5.64 14.09 -3.40
CA GLU A 8 -6.00 12.68 -3.20
C GLU A 8 -4.87 11.72 -3.60
N VAL A 9 -4.15 11.99 -4.70
CA VAL A 9 -2.93 11.24 -5.05
C VAL A 9 -1.90 11.33 -3.92
N LEU A 10 -1.66 12.52 -3.37
CA LEU A 10 -0.73 12.69 -2.25
C LEU A 10 -1.21 12.04 -0.96
N ARG A 11 -2.52 11.97 -0.74
CA ARG A 11 -3.11 11.27 0.40
C ARG A 11 -2.88 9.77 0.26
N LEU A 12 -3.23 9.20 -0.89
CA LEU A 12 -3.02 7.79 -1.21
C LEU A 12 -1.53 7.42 -1.07
N TYR A 13 -0.63 8.22 -1.64
CA TYR A 13 0.82 7.96 -1.53
C TYR A 13 1.31 7.90 -0.09
N ARG A 14 0.92 8.88 0.74
CA ARG A 14 1.28 8.89 2.17
C ARG A 14 0.71 7.69 2.92
N GLU A 15 -0.49 7.26 2.56
CA GLU A 15 -1.13 6.12 3.21
C GLU A 15 -0.49 4.79 2.83
N ILE A 16 -0.06 4.64 1.58
CA ILE A 16 0.80 3.53 1.15
C ILE A 16 2.07 3.51 2.01
N LEU A 17 2.78 4.63 2.14
CA LEU A 17 4.03 4.68 2.93
C LEU A 17 3.82 4.31 4.40
N ARG A 18 2.72 4.76 5.01
CA ARG A 18 2.37 4.43 6.41
C ARG A 18 2.06 2.95 6.57
N THR A 19 1.19 2.42 5.72
CA THR A 19 0.75 1.02 5.76
C THR A 19 1.95 0.11 5.59
N THR A 20 2.75 0.32 4.54
CA THR A 20 3.92 -0.48 4.20
C THR A 20 5.03 -0.45 5.25
N ARG A 21 5.11 0.58 6.10
CA ARG A 21 6.06 0.62 7.22
C ARG A 21 5.72 -0.40 8.33
N MET A 22 4.47 -0.87 8.40
CA MET A 22 4.05 -1.88 9.37
C MET A 22 4.51 -3.30 8.99
N PHE A 23 5.31 -3.45 7.93
CA PHE A 23 5.77 -4.74 7.41
C PHE A 23 7.23 -4.99 7.84
N PRO A 24 7.48 -5.74 8.93
CA PRO A 24 8.84 -6.07 9.34
C PRO A 24 9.46 -7.20 8.47
N HIS A 25 8.65 -7.86 7.64
CA HIS A 25 9.05 -9.07 6.92
C HIS A 25 9.82 -8.77 5.63
N ARG A 26 10.78 -9.64 5.35
CA ARG A 26 11.54 -9.63 4.09
C ARG A 26 10.88 -10.57 3.07
N ASN A 27 11.03 -10.25 1.79
CA ASN A 27 10.66 -11.13 0.69
C ASN A 27 11.67 -12.28 0.55
N GLU A 28 11.41 -13.20 -0.39
CA GLU A 28 12.27 -14.36 -0.68
C GLU A 28 13.71 -13.97 -1.08
N GLN A 29 13.89 -12.77 -1.62
CA GLN A 29 15.20 -12.22 -1.99
C GLN A 29 15.92 -11.53 -0.82
N GLY A 30 15.34 -11.58 0.39
CA GLY A 30 15.87 -10.94 1.59
C GLY A 30 15.68 -9.43 1.63
N GLN A 31 14.88 -8.82 0.75
CA GLN A 31 14.59 -7.39 0.75
C GLN A 31 13.41 -7.08 1.66
N LEU A 32 13.44 -5.94 2.36
CA LEU A 32 12.31 -5.54 3.19
C LEU A 32 11.11 -5.18 2.30
N TRP A 33 9.93 -5.75 2.61
CA TRP A 33 8.73 -5.48 1.81
C TRP A 33 8.37 -3.99 1.78
N SER A 34 8.62 -3.26 2.87
CA SER A 34 8.40 -1.80 2.89
C SER A 34 9.17 -1.09 1.78
N ASP A 35 10.45 -1.43 1.60
CA ASP A 35 11.33 -0.76 0.64
C ASP A 35 10.91 -1.05 -0.79
N VAL A 36 10.55 -2.32 -1.06
CA VAL A 36 10.05 -2.75 -2.37
C VAL A 36 8.75 -2.02 -2.70
N LEU A 37 7.79 -1.99 -1.77
CA LEU A 37 6.48 -1.37 -1.98
C LEU A 37 6.59 0.16 -2.09
N HIS A 38 7.46 0.81 -1.32
CA HIS A 38 7.75 2.25 -1.43
C HIS A 38 8.31 2.58 -2.81
N LYS A 39 9.29 1.79 -3.28
CA LYS A 39 9.90 1.98 -4.60
C LYS A 39 8.88 1.80 -5.72
N ASN A 40 8.04 0.78 -5.64
CA ASN A 40 6.99 0.53 -6.63
C ASN A 40 5.98 1.67 -6.67
N ALA A 41 5.46 2.11 -5.51
CA ALA A 41 4.52 3.23 -5.44
C ALA A 41 5.12 4.54 -5.97
N ARG A 42 6.40 4.81 -5.65
CA ARG A 42 7.13 5.96 -6.20
C ARG A 42 7.22 5.87 -7.73
N MET A 43 7.62 4.71 -8.25
CA MET A 43 7.77 4.47 -9.67
C MET A 43 6.45 4.67 -10.43
N ASP A 44 5.34 4.16 -9.91
CA ASP A 44 4.03 4.26 -10.56
C ASP A 44 3.51 5.70 -10.60
N ILE A 45 3.71 6.48 -9.53
CA ILE A 45 3.35 7.90 -9.52
C ILE A 45 4.22 8.69 -10.51
N GLU A 46 5.53 8.44 -10.55
CA GLU A 46 6.42 9.16 -11.47
C GLU A 46 6.13 8.82 -12.93
N LYS A 47 5.82 7.56 -13.25
CA LYS A 47 5.38 7.16 -14.61
C LYS A 47 4.16 7.94 -15.08
N ASN A 48 3.25 8.28 -14.16
CA ASN A 48 2.00 8.98 -14.46
C ASN A 48 2.06 10.48 -14.14
N ARG A 49 3.23 11.07 -13.84
CA ARG A 49 3.34 12.46 -13.33
C ARG A 49 2.80 13.53 -14.29
N TYR A 50 2.80 13.24 -15.59
CA TYR A 50 2.34 14.14 -16.65
C TYR A 50 0.95 13.80 -17.17
N GLU A 51 0.25 12.86 -16.53
CA GLU A 51 -1.13 12.58 -16.89
C GLU A 51 -2.00 13.81 -16.61
N THR A 52 -2.82 14.18 -17.60
CA THR A 52 -3.72 15.33 -17.54
C THR A 52 -5.18 14.92 -17.68
N ASP A 53 -5.45 13.71 -18.17
CA ASP A 53 -6.79 13.16 -18.28
C ASP A 53 -7.37 12.92 -16.88
N GLY A 54 -8.43 13.67 -16.59
CA GLY A 54 -9.11 13.61 -15.31
C GLY A 54 -9.74 12.26 -14.99
N GLU A 55 -10.20 11.52 -15.99
CA GLU A 55 -10.80 10.20 -15.83
C GLU A 55 -9.73 9.15 -15.51
N ILE A 56 -8.60 9.18 -16.23
CA ILE A 56 -7.47 8.28 -16.00
C ILE A 56 -6.91 8.47 -14.58
N ILE A 57 -6.73 9.73 -14.15
CA ILE A 57 -6.27 10.03 -12.79
C ILE A 57 -7.27 9.50 -11.75
N SER A 58 -8.58 9.67 -11.99
CA SER A 58 -9.62 9.20 -11.06
C SER A 58 -9.62 7.67 -10.95
N LYS A 59 -9.49 6.96 -12.08
CA LYS A 59 -9.37 5.50 -12.11
C LYS A 59 -8.15 5.02 -11.34
N HIS A 60 -6.99 5.67 -11.54
CA HIS A 60 -5.76 5.33 -10.81
C HIS A 60 -5.92 5.51 -9.30
N ILE A 61 -6.54 6.61 -8.86
CA ILE A 61 -6.79 6.86 -7.43
C ILE A 61 -7.69 5.77 -6.84
N ILE A 62 -8.82 5.47 -7.49
CA ILE A 62 -9.79 4.47 -7.02
C ILE A 62 -9.13 3.08 -6.94
N PHE A 63 -8.44 2.69 -8.01
CA PHE A 63 -7.75 1.41 -8.07
C PHE A 63 -6.64 1.32 -7.01
N GLY A 64 -5.85 2.38 -6.84
CA GLY A 64 -4.80 2.41 -5.82
C GLY A 64 -5.33 2.29 -4.39
N TRP A 65 -6.46 2.93 -4.07
CA TRP A 65 -7.13 2.73 -2.78
C TRP A 65 -7.63 1.31 -2.58
N LYS A 66 -8.23 0.71 -3.61
CA LYS A 66 -8.69 -0.68 -3.55
C LYS A 66 -7.51 -1.64 -3.28
N CYS A 67 -6.42 -1.49 -4.02
CA CYS A 67 -5.21 -2.29 -3.79
C CYS A 67 -4.64 -2.08 -2.38
N LEU A 68 -4.66 -0.86 -1.86
CA LEU A 68 -4.20 -0.59 -0.50
C LEU A 68 -5.08 -1.28 0.54
N GLN A 69 -6.41 -1.27 0.37
CA GLN A 69 -7.33 -1.99 1.26
C GLN A 69 -7.07 -3.49 1.24
N GLU A 70 -6.94 -4.11 0.06
CA GLU A 70 -6.63 -5.54 -0.05
C GLU A 70 -5.30 -5.90 0.64
N VAL A 71 -4.31 -5.02 0.55
CA VAL A 71 -3.03 -5.19 1.24
C VAL A 71 -3.20 -5.06 2.76
N GLN A 72 -4.00 -4.11 3.25
CA GLN A 72 -4.28 -3.96 4.68
C GLN A 72 -5.04 -5.17 5.25
N GLU A 73 -6.01 -5.70 4.52
CA GLU A 73 -6.79 -6.89 4.92
C GLU A 73 -5.89 -8.10 5.06
N LYS A 74 -5.09 -8.42 4.04
CA LYS A 74 -4.12 -9.53 4.08
C LYS A 74 -3.11 -9.39 5.22
N MET A 75 -2.78 -8.15 5.60
CA MET A 75 -1.90 -7.90 6.73
C MET A 75 -2.56 -8.17 8.08
N MET A 76 -3.81 -7.76 8.25
CA MET A 76 -4.57 -8.08 9.45
C MET A 76 -4.72 -9.60 9.60
N GLU A 77 -5.03 -10.31 8.52
CA GLU A 77 -5.08 -11.78 8.50
C GLU A 77 -3.73 -12.38 8.91
N LYS A 78 -2.62 -11.93 8.31
CA LYS A 78 -1.31 -12.50 8.61
C LYS A 78 -0.86 -12.22 10.05
N GLN A 79 -1.17 -11.03 10.57
CA GLN A 79 -0.89 -10.67 11.95
C GLN A 79 -1.71 -11.53 12.93
N GLN A 80 -2.98 -11.80 12.62
CA GLN A 80 -3.82 -12.70 13.40
C GLN A 80 -3.26 -14.13 13.41
N GLU A 81 -2.88 -14.67 12.26
CA GLU A 81 -2.25 -16.00 12.16
C GLU A 81 -1.00 -16.12 13.04
N LEU A 82 -0.10 -15.14 12.98
CA LEU A 82 1.12 -15.13 13.79
C LEU A 82 0.80 -15.04 15.28
N SER A 83 -0.17 -14.21 15.67
CA SER A 83 -0.59 -14.10 17.07
C SER A 83 -1.21 -15.38 17.62
N ASN A 84 -1.98 -16.12 16.80
CA ASN A 84 -2.56 -17.41 17.17
C ASN A 84 -1.48 -18.48 17.33
N LEU A 85 -0.52 -18.53 16.40
CA LEU A 85 0.63 -19.44 16.48
C LEU A 85 1.50 -19.19 17.71
N ASP A 86 1.66 -17.94 18.13
CA ASP A 86 2.40 -17.59 19.35
C ASP A 86 1.65 -17.97 20.64
N ASN A 87 0.31 -18.01 20.60
CA ASN A 87 -0.51 -18.48 21.71
C ASN A 87 -0.48 -20.01 21.83
N ASP A 88 -0.57 -20.73 20.70
CA ASP A 88 -0.49 -22.21 20.68
C ASP A 88 0.87 -22.74 21.16
N LYS A 89 1.96 -21.98 20.95
CA LYS A 89 3.30 -22.36 21.44
C LYS A 89 3.51 -22.12 22.94
N LYS A 90 2.63 -21.37 23.59
CA LYS A 90 2.71 -21.06 25.03
C LYS A 90 1.83 -21.95 25.90
N GLN A 91 1.01 -22.81 25.28
CA GLN A 91 0.11 -23.74 25.94
C GLN A 91 0.69 -25.16 25.89
#